data_AF-A0A1Y3BS72-F1
#
_entry.id   AF-A0A1Y3BS72-F1
#
_cell.length_a   1.000
_cell.length_b   1.000
_cell.length_c   1.000
_cell.angle_alpha   90.00
_cell.angle_beta   90.00
_cell.angle_gamma   90.00
#
_symmetry.space_group_name_H-M   'P 1'
#
loop_
_entity.id
_entity.type
_entity.pdbx_description
1 polymer ?
#
loop_
_entity_poly.entity_id
_entity_poly.type
_entity_poly.pdbx_seq_one_letter_code
_entity_poly.pdbx_strand_id
1 'polypeptide(L)' 'MPIGDYVGTCRMGMKNDHHHGGAVVDERFKVIGIRSLRIIDNSVIPEITTGSMESVALMLGERGAEFIREDRKMKKN' A
#
# COMPACT_ATOMS: atom_id res chain seq x y z
N MET A 1 19.66 14.22 -7.30
CA MET A 1 19.59 14.06 -5.84
C MET A 1 18.14 13.76 -5.50
N PRO A 2 17.79 12.64 -4.85
CA PRO A 2 16.42 12.40 -4.44
C PRO A 2 16.05 13.44 -3.37
N ILE A 3 14.98 14.18 -3.62
CA ILE A 3 14.54 15.30 -2.77
C ILE A 3 13.62 14.71 -1.69
N GLY A 4 14.16 13.96 -0.71
CA GLY A 4 13.42 13.52 0.48
C GLY A 4 12.20 12.59 0.29
N ASP A 5 11.83 12.23 -0.93
CA ASP A 5 10.67 11.40 -1.24
C ASP A 5 10.98 9.91 -1.04
N TYR A 6 10.82 9.43 0.20
CA TYR A 6 11.05 8.03 0.57
C TYR A 6 9.79 7.18 0.39
N VAL A 7 9.95 6.04 -0.27
CA VAL A 7 8.89 5.04 -0.53
C VAL A 7 9.42 3.62 -0.42
N GLY A 8 8.53 2.63 -0.47
CA GLY A 8 8.88 1.22 -0.71
C GLY A 8 9.37 0.43 0.50
N THR A 9 9.43 1.01 1.70
CA THR A 9 9.83 0.27 2.93
C THR A 9 8.81 -0.80 3.33
N CYS A 10 7.54 -0.64 2.94
CA CYS A 10 6.47 -1.65 3.04
C CYS A 10 5.90 -1.99 1.66
N ARG A 11 6.78 -2.22 0.68
CA ARG A 11 6.47 -2.41 -0.75
C ARG A 11 5.22 -3.28 -1.00
N MET A 12 4.32 -2.76 -1.82
CA MET A 12 3.20 -3.51 -2.38
C MET A 12 3.68 -4.48 -3.47
N GLY A 13 3.12 -5.69 -3.49
CA GLY A 13 3.40 -6.66 -4.55
C GLY A 13 2.69 -7.99 -4.34
N MET A 14 2.98 -8.95 -5.21
CA MET A 14 2.45 -10.31 -5.07
C MET A 14 3.13 -11.03 -3.91
N LYS A 15 2.42 -11.94 -3.25
CA LYS A 15 2.97 -12.73 -2.12
C LYS A 15 4.24 -13.52 -2.47
N ASN A 16 4.41 -13.89 -3.74
CA ASN A 16 5.56 -14.62 -4.27
C ASN A 16 6.54 -13.70 -5.05
N ASP A 17 6.37 -12.39 -4.97
CA ASP A 17 7.33 -11.45 -5.51
C ASP A 17 8.58 -11.45 -4.60
N HIS A 18 9.74 -11.73 -5.19
CA HIS A 18 11.04 -11.77 -4.52
C HIS A 18 11.97 -10.61 -4.94
N HIS A 19 11.52 -9.69 -5.80
CA HIS A 19 12.29 -8.51 -6.18
C HIS A 19 12.49 -7.59 -4.96
N HIS A 20 13.64 -6.91 -4.87
CA HIS A 20 13.92 -5.89 -3.84
C HIS A 20 13.57 -6.31 -2.38
N GLY A 21 13.79 -7.57 -2.00
CA GLY A 21 13.50 -8.08 -0.65
C GLY A 21 12.09 -8.62 -0.44
N GLY A 22 11.25 -8.60 -1.46
CA GLY A 22 9.89 -9.14 -1.48
C GLY A 22 8.79 -8.10 -1.27
N ALA A 23 7.55 -8.56 -1.16
CA ALA A 23 6.38 -7.73 -0.89
C ALA A 23 5.97 -7.80 0.60
N VAL A 24 5.55 -6.67 1.15
CA VAL A 24 5.04 -6.54 2.53
C VAL A 24 3.51 -6.48 2.56
N VAL A 25 2.91 -5.81 1.57
CA VAL A 25 1.45 -5.69 1.44
C VAL A 25 0.96 -6.17 0.07
N ASP A 26 -0.29 -6.64 0.02
CA ASP A 26 -0.99 -6.96 -1.24
C ASP A 26 -1.62 -5.73 -1.90
N GLU A 27 -2.27 -5.92 -3.05
CA GLU A 27 -2.93 -4.86 -3.83
C GLU A 27 -4.12 -4.19 -3.11
N ARG A 28 -4.60 -4.78 -2.00
CA ARG A 28 -5.64 -4.22 -1.12
C ARG A 28 -5.05 -3.66 0.18
N PHE A 29 -3.74 -3.38 0.19
CA PHE A 29 -2.96 -2.86 1.30
C PHE A 29 -2.89 -3.78 2.53
N LYS A 30 -3.26 -5.06 2.42
CA LYS A 30 -3.24 -5.98 3.55
C LYS A 30 -1.83 -6.49 3.76
N VAL A 31 -1.40 -6.50 5.01
CA VAL A 31 -0.08 -7.05 5.37
C VAL A 31 -0.08 -8.55 5.10
N ILE A 32 0.87 -9.00 4.28
CA ILE A 32 0.97 -10.39 3.87
C ILE A 32 1.27 -11.25 5.10
N GLY A 33 0.46 -12.30 5.30
CA GLY A 33 0.60 -13.21 6.44
C GLY A 33 -0.03 -12.72 7.76
N ILE A 34 -0.51 -11.47 7.82
CA ILE A 34 -1.17 -10.92 9.02
C ILE A 34 -2.63 -10.60 8.72
N ARG A 35 -3.53 -11.03 9.60
CA ARG A 35 -4.97 -10.76 9.45
C ARG A 35 -5.33 -9.39 10.01
N SER A 36 -6.30 -8.73 9.39
CA SER A 36 -6.93 -7.50 9.88
C SER A 36 -5.97 -6.30 10.07
N LEU A 37 -4.80 -6.31 9.42
CA LEU A 37 -3.84 -5.21 9.41
C LEU A 37 -3.62 -4.71 7.99
N ARG A 38 -3.53 -3.38 7.84
CA ARG A 38 -3.20 -2.70 6.59
C ARG A 38 -2.20 -1.59 6.83
N ILE A 39 -1.42 -1.27 5.80
CA ILE A 39 -0.53 -0.10 5.76
C ILE A 39 -0.98 0.77 4.59
N ILE A 40 -1.29 2.04 4.84
CA ILE A 40 -1.84 2.95 3.84
C ILE A 40 -1.11 4.29 3.98
N ASP A 41 0.08 4.36 3.39
CA ASP A 41 0.92 5.55 3.25
C ASP A 41 1.95 5.34 2.12
N ASN A 42 2.84 6.30 1.91
CA ASN A 42 3.84 6.24 0.84
C ASN A 42 4.83 5.06 0.95
N SER A 43 4.96 4.40 2.10
CA SER A 43 5.82 3.23 2.25
C SER A 43 5.41 2.04 1.37
N VAL A 44 4.14 1.99 0.92
CA VAL A 44 3.64 0.88 0.10
C VAL A 44 3.95 1.05 -1.39
N ILE A 45 4.32 2.26 -1.81
CA ILE A 45 4.58 2.57 -3.22
C ILE A 45 5.84 1.79 -3.65
N PRO A 46 5.78 0.90 -4.67
CA PRO A 46 6.89 0.01 -4.98
C PRO A 46 8.14 0.69 -5.50
N GLU A 47 7.96 1.76 -6.26
CA GLU A 47 9.03 2.51 -6.91
C GLU A 47 8.71 4.00 -6.84
N ILE A 48 9.76 4.84 -6.87
CA ILE A 48 9.58 6.29 -6.86
C ILE A 48 8.82 6.70 -8.13
N THR A 49 7.65 7.30 -7.94
CA THR A 49 6.84 7.83 -9.03
C THR A 49 7.26 9.24 -9.41
N THR A 50 7.04 9.62 -10.67
CA THR A 50 7.17 11.01 -11.13
C THR A 50 5.88 11.76 -10.81
N GLY A 51 5.90 12.68 -9.85
CA GLY A 51 4.72 13.48 -9.48
C GLY A 51 4.78 13.98 -8.04
N SER A 52 3.71 14.65 -7.60
CA SER A 52 3.57 15.08 -6.20
C SER A 52 3.28 13.89 -5.29
N MET A 53 4.18 13.60 -4.35
CA MET A 53 3.99 12.56 -3.32
C MET A 53 2.81 12.86 -2.40
N GLU A 54 2.44 14.12 -2.24
CA GLU A 54 1.30 14.53 -1.44
C GLU A 54 -0.01 14.07 -2.09
N SER A 55 -0.13 14.23 -3.41
CA SER A 55 -1.28 13.74 -4.18
C SER A 55 -1.37 12.22 -4.13
N VAL A 56 -0.24 11.53 -4.23
CA VAL A 56 -0.20 10.07 -4.14
C VAL A 56 -0.64 9.60 -2.74
N ALA A 57 -0.16 10.23 -1.68
CA ALA A 57 -0.57 9.92 -0.31
C ALA A 57 -2.08 10.07 -0.12
N LEU A 58 -2.67 11.15 -0.65
CA LEU A 58 -4.11 11.37 -0.63
C LEU A 58 -4.87 10.26 -1.36
N MET A 59 -4.44 9.92 -2.59
CA MET A 59 -5.04 8.87 -3.40
C MET A 59 -4.97 7.48 -2.73
N LEU A 60 -3.83 7.16 -2.10
CA LEU A 60 -3.67 5.94 -1.31
C LEU A 60 -4.67 5.91 -0.14
N GLY A 61 -4.81 7.02 0.58
CA GLY A 61 -5.78 7.19 1.65
C GLY A 61 -7.22 6.96 1.20
N GLU A 62 -7.63 7.59 0.09
CA GLU A 62 -8.97 7.42 -0.49
C GLU A 62 -9.23 5.97 -0.89
N ARG A 63 -8.30 5.35 -1.63
CA ARG A 63 -8.45 3.95 -2.08
C ARG A 63 -8.45 2.98 -0.91
N GLY A 64 -7.60 3.22 0.08
CA GLY A 64 -7.54 2.42 1.31
C GLY A 64 -8.84 2.49 2.12
N ALA A 65 -9.42 3.68 2.25
CA ALA A 65 -10.71 3.87 2.91
C ALA A 65 -11.84 3.12 2.18
N GLU A 66 -11.82 3.14 0.84
CA GLU A 66 -12.77 2.38 0.03
C GLU A 66 -12.67 0.87 0.30
N PHE A 67 -11.47 0.29 0.25
CA PHE A 67 -11.26 -1.13 0.55
C PHE A 67 -11.70 -1.53 1.97
N ILE A 68 -11.45 -0.67 2.96
CA ILE A 68 -11.92 -0.90 4.33
C ILE A 68 -13.45 -0.94 4.37
N ARG A 69 -14.11 -0.03 3.65
CA ARG A 69 -15.58 0.03 3.58
C ARG A 69 -16.18 -1.19 2.87
N GLU A 70 -15.58 -1.63 1.76
CA GLU A 70 -15.97 -2.85 1.04
C GLU A 70 -15.91 -4.09 1.96
N ASP A 71 -14.76 -4.32 2.60
CA ASP A 71 -14.56 -5.46 3.50
C ASP A 71 -15.54 -5.42 4.70
N ARG A 72 -15.87 -4.23 5.21
CA ARG A 72 -16.87 -4.06 6.28
C ARG A 72 -18.29 -4.39 5.82
N LYS A 73 -18.66 -4.05 4.57
CA LYS A 73 -19.96 -4.40 4.00
C LYS A 73 -20.08 -5.91 3.79
N MET A 74 -19.04 -6.56 3.27
CA MET A 74 -19.02 -8.01 3.05
C MET A 74 -19.22 -8.81 4.34
N LYS A 75 -18.75 -8.30 5.50
CA LYS A 75 -18.96 -8.96 6.81
C LYS A 75 -20.37 -8.84 7.38
N LYS A 76 -21.21 -7.95 6.84
CA LYS A 76 -22.58 -7.73 7.32
C LYS A 76 -23.62 -8.60 6.59
N ASN A 77 -23.22 -9.25 5.50
CA ASN A 77 -24.03 -10.22 4.75
C ASN A 77 -23.62 -11.63 5.15
#